data_AF-A0A839HKA8-F1
#
_entry.id   AF-A0A839HKA8-F1
#
_cell.length_a   1.000
_cell.length_b   1.000
_cell.length_c   1.000
_cell.angle_alpha   90.00
_cell.angle_beta   90.00
_cell.angle_gamma   90.00
#
_symmetry.space_group_name_H-M   'P 1'
#
loop_
_entity.id
_entity.type
_entity.pdbx_description
1 polymer ?
#
loop_
_entity_poly.entity_id
_entity_poly.type
_entity_poly.pdbx_seq_one_letter_code
_entity_poly.pdbx_strand_id
1 'polypeptide(L)'
;MTDLATLYQTDYSVWVQHTVELLRARRFDELDIEHLLEELSDMSKSEQRELESRLLVLIAHLLKWQYQYQTLSERWREFDGRSWRATIIEQRKRLTLLLRNSPGLKAIFIETMTAVYADAIELVCDETGLPATTFPINCPYTAEQLLDKTYYPN
;
A
#
# COMPACT_ATOMS: atom_id res chain seq x y z
N MET A 1 17.10 -10.32 36.50
CA MET A 1 16.81 -9.26 35.53
C MET A 1 16.31 -9.96 34.29
N THR A 2 15.07 -9.68 33.87
CA THR A 2 14.56 -10.20 32.61
C THR A 2 15.32 -9.51 31.50
N ASP A 3 15.95 -10.28 30.64
CA ASP A 3 16.69 -9.77 29.50
C ASP A 3 15.69 -9.26 28.45
N LEU A 4 15.85 -8.00 28.01
CA LEU A 4 14.97 -7.39 27.01
C LEU A 4 15.03 -8.15 25.68
N ALA A 5 16.22 -8.59 25.25
CA ALA A 5 16.36 -9.36 24.01
C ALA A 5 15.54 -10.66 24.06
N THR A 6 15.45 -11.31 25.22
CA THR A 6 14.58 -12.47 25.43
C THR A 6 13.09 -12.10 25.34
N LEU A 7 12.67 -10.97 25.91
CA LEU A 7 11.28 -10.50 25.83
C LEU A 7 10.88 -10.17 24.39
N TYR A 8 11.78 -9.62 23.57
CA TYR A 8 11.50 -9.35 22.16
C TYR A 8 11.00 -10.61 21.43
N GLN A 9 11.63 -11.76 21.68
CA GLN A 9 11.30 -13.03 21.04
C GLN A 9 10.10 -13.76 21.67
N THR A 10 9.85 -13.56 22.96
CA THR A 10 8.91 -14.38 23.74
C THR A 10 7.61 -13.66 24.11
N ASP A 11 7.67 -12.35 24.30
CA ASP A 11 6.52 -11.49 24.61
C ASP A 11 6.78 -10.06 24.12
N TYR A 12 6.62 -9.87 22.81
CA TYR A 12 6.86 -8.60 22.11
C TYR A 12 6.07 -7.43 22.74
N SER A 13 4.83 -7.67 23.18
CA SER A 13 4.00 -6.63 23.79
C SER A 13 4.62 -6.10 25.09
N VAL A 14 5.15 -7.00 25.93
CA VAL A 14 5.87 -6.62 27.15
C VAL A 14 7.20 -5.95 26.82
N TRP A 15 7.92 -6.41 25.80
CA TRP A 15 9.15 -5.75 25.34
C TRP A 15 8.92 -4.30 24.91
N VAL A 16 7.87 -4.03 24.11
CA VAL A 16 7.52 -2.65 23.69
C VAL A 16 7.22 -1.78 24.90
N GLN A 17 6.37 -2.27 25.82
CA GLN A 17 5.97 -1.51 27.01
C GLN A 17 7.19 -1.18 27.89
N HIS A 18 8.08 -2.14 28.11
CA HIS A 18 9.28 -1.92 28.91
C HIS A 18 10.27 -0.96 28.22
N THR A 19 10.46 -1.09 26.91
CA THR A 19 11.29 -0.18 26.11
C THR A 19 10.77 1.26 26.19
N VAL A 20 9.46 1.46 26.11
CA VAL A 20 8.81 2.79 26.28
C VAL A 20 9.03 3.35 27.69
N GLU A 21 8.94 2.51 28.72
CA GLU A 21 9.19 2.92 30.10
C GLU A 21 10.64 3.38 30.31
N LEU A 22 11.61 2.63 29.79
CA LEU A 22 13.03 3.00 29.84
C LEU A 22 13.31 4.30 29.09
N LEU A 23 12.74 4.48 27.90
CA LEU A 23 12.84 5.74 27.13
C LEU A 23 12.28 6.93 27.91
N ARG A 24 11.10 6.78 28.53
CA ARG A 24 10.49 7.83 29.36
C ARG A 24 11.34 8.17 30.58
N ALA A 25 11.94 7.16 31.21
CA ALA A 25 12.83 7.30 32.35
C ALA A 25 14.25 7.78 31.98
N ARG A 26 14.56 7.93 30.68
CA ARG A 26 15.90 8.26 30.15
C ARG A 26 16.99 7.28 30.56
N ARG A 27 16.63 6.00 30.76
CA ARG A 27 17.54 4.90 31.13
C ARG A 27 18.10 4.26 29.86
N PHE A 28 18.86 5.03 29.09
CA PHE A 28 19.33 4.61 27.76
C PHE A 28 20.30 3.44 27.79
N ASP A 29 21.07 3.29 28.88
CA ASP A 29 22.05 2.21 29.06
C ASP A 29 21.41 0.82 29.21
N GLU A 30 20.08 0.78 29.43
CA GLU A 30 19.31 -0.45 29.60
C GLU A 30 18.44 -0.79 28.39
N LEU A 31 18.50 0.03 27.34
CA LEU A 31 17.75 -0.23 26.12
C LEU A 31 18.36 -1.38 25.32
N ASP A 32 17.49 -2.17 24.74
CA ASP A 32 17.82 -3.11 23.69
C ASP A 32 17.89 -2.37 22.34
N ILE A 33 19.05 -1.73 22.11
CA ILE A 33 19.25 -0.83 20.96
C ILE A 33 19.19 -1.58 19.63
N GLU A 34 19.67 -2.83 19.57
CA GLU A 34 19.70 -3.62 18.33
C GLU A 34 18.27 -3.87 17.81
N HIS A 35 17.41 -4.46 18.65
CA HIS A 35 16.02 -4.72 18.25
C HIS A 35 15.22 -3.42 18.08
N LEU A 36 15.51 -2.35 18.85
CA LEU A 36 14.85 -1.06 18.64
C LEU A 36 15.20 -0.45 17.27
N LEU A 37 16.45 -0.55 16.81
CA LEU A 37 16.85 -0.08 15.48
C LEU A 37 16.22 -0.91 14.36
N GLU A 38 16.12 -2.23 14.56
CA GLU A 38 15.43 -3.14 13.64
C GLU A 38 13.96 -2.74 13.49
N GLU A 39 13.23 -2.58 14.60
CA GLU A 39 11.81 -2.21 14.59
C GLU A 39 11.57 -0.85 13.90
N LEU A 40 12.41 0.16 14.19
CA LEU A 40 12.29 1.47 13.55
C LEU A 40 12.54 1.39 12.03
N SER A 41 13.53 0.59 11.61
CA SER A 41 13.85 0.40 10.20
C SER A 41 12.74 -0.36 9.48
N ASP A 42 12.21 -1.39 10.11
CA ASP A 42 11.20 -2.26 9.52
C ASP A 42 9.82 -1.61 9.49
N MET A 43 9.50 -0.76 10.47
CA MET A 43 8.31 0.10 10.42
C MET A 43 8.34 0.97 9.17
N SER A 44 9.45 1.67 8.89
CA SER A 44 9.57 2.51 7.69
C SER A 44 9.44 1.70 6.39
N LYS A 45 10.09 0.54 6.30
CA LYS A 45 9.97 -0.34 5.12
C LYS A 45 8.56 -0.92 4.97
N SER A 46 7.87 -1.21 6.08
CA SER A 46 6.51 -1.75 6.06
C SER A 46 5.53 -0.74 5.49
N GLU A 47 5.66 0.53 5.87
CA GLU A 47 4.85 1.64 5.36
C GLU A 47 5.07 1.88 3.86
N GLN A 48 6.33 1.79 3.40
CA GLN A 48 6.67 1.88 1.98
C GLN A 48 6.08 0.72 1.17
N ARG A 49 6.24 -0.52 1.64
CA ARG A 49 5.65 -1.71 1.00
C ARG A 49 4.12 -1.65 0.97
N GLU A 50 3.50 -1.10 2.02
CA GLU A 50 2.05 -0.88 2.05
C GLU A 50 1.62 0.15 0.99
N LEU A 51 2.36 1.24 0.84
CA LEU A 51 2.10 2.23 -0.21
C LEU A 51 2.19 1.60 -1.61
N GLU A 52 3.27 0.86 -1.89
CA GLU A 52 3.50 0.15 -3.14
C GLU A 52 2.35 -0.80 -3.46
N SER A 53 2.04 -1.71 -2.53
CA SER A 53 0.99 -2.72 -2.71
C SER A 53 -0.37 -2.08 -2.98
N ARG A 54 -0.72 -1.00 -2.27
CA ARG A 54 -2.00 -0.31 -2.45
C ARG A 54 -2.09 0.42 -3.79
N LEU A 55 -1.01 1.08 -4.19
CA LEU A 55 -0.95 1.77 -5.48
C LEU A 55 -1.03 0.77 -6.64
N LEU A 56 -0.27 -0.33 -6.57
CA LEU A 56 -0.30 -1.40 -7.56
C LEU A 56 -1.72 -1.92 -7.79
N VAL A 57 -2.41 -2.32 -6.71
CA VAL A 57 -3.78 -2.87 -6.81
C VAL A 57 -4.77 -1.81 -7.31
N LEU A 58 -4.67 -0.57 -6.84
CA LEU A 58 -5.54 0.51 -7.28
C LEU A 58 -5.38 0.80 -8.78
N ILE A 59 -4.14 0.96 -9.24
CA ILE A 59 -3.83 1.24 -10.64
C ILE A 59 -4.31 0.09 -11.53
N ALA A 60 -4.03 -1.16 -11.16
CA ALA A 60 -4.49 -2.33 -11.90
C ALA A 60 -6.03 -2.35 -12.02
N HIS A 61 -6.76 -2.07 -10.94
CA HIS A 61 -8.21 -2.03 -10.98
C HIS A 61 -8.78 -0.85 -11.78
N LEU A 62 -8.12 0.30 -11.79
CA LEU A 62 -8.49 1.42 -12.65
C LEU A 62 -8.24 1.09 -14.14
N LEU A 63 -7.17 0.38 -14.46
CA LEU A 63 -6.90 -0.12 -15.82
C LEU A 63 -7.98 -1.14 -16.25
N LYS A 64 -8.36 -2.09 -15.40
CA LYS A 64 -9.50 -3.00 -15.67
C LYS A 64 -10.78 -2.24 -15.94
N TRP A 65 -11.04 -1.23 -15.10
CA TRP A 65 -12.20 -0.37 -15.24
C TRP A 65 -12.19 0.35 -16.60
N GLN A 66 -11.06 0.94 -17.00
CA GLN A 66 -10.96 1.69 -18.23
C GLN A 66 -11.02 0.81 -19.48
N TYR A 67 -10.30 -0.31 -19.49
CA TYR A 67 -10.02 -1.06 -20.72
C TYR A 67 -10.84 -2.34 -20.88
N GLN A 68 -11.51 -2.82 -19.83
CA GLN A 68 -12.24 -4.09 -19.88
C GLN A 68 -13.71 -4.00 -19.45
N TYR A 69 -14.05 -3.07 -18.55
CA TYR A 69 -15.39 -2.98 -17.97
C TYR A 69 -16.48 -2.89 -19.04
N GLN A 70 -16.35 -1.98 -20.00
CA GLN A 70 -17.38 -1.78 -21.03
C GLN A 70 -17.63 -3.06 -21.84
N THR A 71 -16.57 -3.71 -22.32
CA THR A 71 -16.67 -4.96 -23.09
C THR A 71 -17.32 -6.08 -22.28
N LEU A 72 -16.99 -6.21 -20.99
CA LEU A 72 -17.60 -7.23 -20.14
C LEU A 72 -19.06 -6.94 -19.82
N SER A 73 -19.42 -5.69 -19.55
CA SER A 73 -20.81 -5.28 -19.29
C SER A 73 -21.70 -5.42 -20.52
N GLU A 74 -21.16 -5.21 -21.73
CA GLU A 74 -21.89 -5.47 -22.98
C GLU A 74 -22.07 -6.98 -23.22
N ARG A 75 -21.06 -7.79 -22.91
CA ARG A 75 -21.08 -9.24 -23.16
C ARG A 75 -21.87 -10.03 -22.11
N TRP A 76 -21.79 -9.64 -20.86
CA TRP A 76 -22.36 -10.36 -19.72
C TRP A 76 -23.32 -9.45 -18.95
N ARG A 77 -24.62 -9.65 -19.16
CA ARG A 77 -25.67 -8.80 -18.58
C ARG A 77 -25.63 -8.70 -17.05
N GLU A 78 -25.11 -9.71 -16.37
CA GLU A 78 -24.99 -9.73 -14.90
C GLU A 78 -23.71 -9.05 -14.39
N PHE A 79 -22.76 -8.73 -15.28
CA PHE A 79 -21.52 -8.07 -14.90
C PHE A 79 -21.71 -6.55 -14.81
N ASP A 80 -21.64 -6.04 -13.59
CA ASP A 80 -21.82 -4.62 -13.28
C ASP A 80 -20.62 -3.99 -12.55
N GLY A 81 -19.48 -4.71 -12.51
CA GLY A 81 -18.22 -4.21 -11.96
C GLY A 81 -18.25 -3.85 -10.48
N ARG A 82 -19.27 -4.26 -9.71
CA ARG A 82 -19.39 -3.92 -8.28
C ARG A 82 -18.18 -4.35 -7.45
N SER A 83 -17.65 -5.54 -7.70
CA SER A 83 -16.47 -6.05 -7.01
C SER A 83 -15.24 -5.19 -7.30
N TRP A 84 -15.02 -4.79 -8.55
CA TRP A 84 -13.90 -3.94 -8.93
C TRP A 84 -14.02 -2.55 -8.31
N ARG A 85 -15.23 -1.98 -8.34
CA ARG A 85 -15.53 -0.70 -7.69
C ARG A 85 -15.26 -0.75 -6.19
N ALA A 86 -15.66 -1.84 -5.53
CA ALA A 86 -15.41 -2.04 -4.11
C ALA A 86 -13.89 -2.07 -3.81
N THR A 87 -13.09 -2.75 -4.63
CA THR A 87 -11.62 -2.75 -4.49
C THR A 87 -11.05 -1.34 -4.66
N ILE A 88 -11.45 -0.59 -5.70
CA ILE A 88 -11.00 0.79 -5.92
C ILE A 88 -11.29 1.67 -4.70
N ILE A 89 -12.51 1.61 -4.17
CA ILE A 89 -12.93 2.37 -3.00
C ILE A 89 -12.09 2.01 -1.77
N GLU A 90 -11.86 0.72 -1.52
CA GLU A 90 -11.08 0.27 -0.37
C GLU A 90 -9.61 0.71 -0.48
N GLN A 91 -8.97 0.54 -1.65
CA GLN A 91 -7.58 0.96 -1.81
C GLN A 91 -7.42 2.47 -1.62
N ARG A 92 -8.34 3.29 -2.18
CA ARG A 92 -8.35 4.74 -1.95
C ARG A 92 -8.49 5.13 -0.49
N LYS A 93 -9.43 4.48 0.21
CA LYS A 93 -9.67 4.71 1.64
C LYS A 93 -8.41 4.40 2.45
N ARG A 94 -7.76 3.27 2.13
CA ARG A 94 -6.56 2.83 2.84
C ARG A 94 -5.34 3.68 2.52
N LEU A 95 -5.13 4.07 1.27
CA LEU A 95 -4.09 5.03 0.89
C LEU A 95 -4.27 6.36 1.62
N THR A 96 -5.50 6.88 1.67
CA THR A 96 -5.80 8.12 2.41
C THR A 96 -5.46 7.98 3.89
N LEU A 97 -5.78 6.85 4.50
CA LEU A 97 -5.45 6.58 5.90
C LEU A 97 -3.94 6.48 6.12
N LEU A 98 -3.24 5.73 5.26
CA LEU A 98 -1.79 5.56 5.30
C LEU A 98 -1.07 6.91 5.20
N LEU A 99 -1.41 7.73 4.21
CA LEU A 99 -0.81 9.06 4.02
C LEU A 99 -1.15 10.06 5.12
N ARG A 100 -2.24 9.83 5.87
CA ARG A 100 -2.58 10.62 7.06
C ARG A 100 -1.75 10.21 8.26
N ASN A 101 -1.54 8.91 8.45
CA ASN A 101 -0.78 8.38 9.58
C ASN A 101 0.73 8.57 9.40
N SER A 102 1.19 8.55 8.14
CA SER A 102 2.61 8.61 7.79
C SER A 102 2.84 9.70 6.72
N PRO A 103 2.78 11.00 7.08
CA PRO A 103 2.86 12.10 6.13
C PRO A 103 4.12 12.13 5.28
N GLY A 104 5.23 11.54 5.77
CA GLY A 104 6.49 11.40 5.02
C GLY A 104 6.34 10.62 3.71
N LEU A 105 5.39 9.68 3.64
CA LEU A 105 5.11 8.91 2.42
C LEU A 105 4.61 9.79 1.25
N LYS A 106 4.08 10.98 1.53
CA LYS A 106 3.67 11.92 0.46
C LYS A 106 4.83 12.34 -0.42
N ALA A 107 6.05 12.39 0.13
CA ALA A 107 7.24 12.78 -0.60
C ALA A 107 7.62 11.77 -1.70
N ILE A 108 7.37 10.48 -1.46
CA ILE A 108 7.70 9.39 -2.39
C ILE A 108 6.51 8.93 -3.24
N PHE A 109 5.29 9.43 -2.97
CA PHE A 109 4.07 8.92 -3.60
C PHE A 109 4.12 8.87 -5.14
N ILE A 110 4.59 9.94 -5.78
CA ILE A 110 4.66 10.03 -7.25
C ILE A 110 5.72 9.07 -7.82
N GLU A 111 6.86 8.96 -7.13
CA GLU A 111 7.92 8.03 -7.49
C GLU A 111 7.42 6.58 -7.37
N THR A 112 6.81 6.22 -6.24
CA THR A 112 6.22 4.90 -6.02
C THR A 112 5.13 4.58 -7.03
N MET A 113 4.23 5.52 -7.32
CA MET A 113 3.18 5.38 -8.34
C MET A 113 3.77 5.05 -9.71
N THR A 114 4.88 5.70 -10.08
CA THR A 114 5.57 5.46 -11.34
C THR A 114 6.27 4.10 -11.34
N ALA A 115 6.92 3.75 -10.23
CA ALA A 115 7.67 2.50 -10.07
C ALA A 115 6.77 1.26 -10.17
N VAL A 116 5.60 1.27 -9.53
CA VAL A 116 4.70 0.10 -9.50
C VAL A 116 3.85 -0.06 -10.76
N TYR A 117 3.94 0.87 -11.73
CA TYR A 117 3.07 0.85 -12.89
C TYR A 117 3.29 -0.39 -13.77
N ALA A 118 4.54 -0.79 -13.98
CA ALA A 118 4.86 -2.00 -14.75
C ALA A 118 4.24 -3.25 -14.10
N ASP A 119 4.37 -3.40 -12.78
CA ASP A 119 3.78 -4.52 -12.04
C ASP A 119 2.24 -4.48 -12.07
N ALA A 120 1.65 -3.29 -12.05
CA ALA A 120 0.20 -3.14 -12.19
C ALA A 120 -0.29 -3.58 -13.58
N ILE A 121 0.51 -3.36 -14.63
CA ILE A 121 0.23 -3.87 -15.99
C ILE A 121 0.34 -5.38 -16.02
N GLU A 122 1.38 -5.96 -15.43
CA GLU A 122 1.53 -7.42 -15.35
C GLU A 122 0.34 -8.06 -14.65
N LEU A 123 -0.05 -7.53 -13.48
CA LEU A 123 -1.23 -7.99 -12.75
C LEU A 123 -2.50 -7.92 -13.59
N VAL A 124 -2.70 -6.82 -14.32
CA VAL A 124 -3.87 -6.66 -15.16
C VAL A 124 -3.86 -7.62 -16.35
N CYS A 125 -2.71 -7.87 -16.97
CA CYS A 125 -2.57 -8.81 -18.07
C CYS A 125 -2.90 -10.22 -17.59
N ASP A 126 -2.37 -10.62 -16.42
CA ASP A 126 -2.60 -11.94 -15.82
C ASP A 126 -4.09 -12.16 -15.46
N GLU A 127 -4.75 -11.14 -14.92
CA GLU A 127 -6.16 -11.25 -14.51
C GLU A 127 -7.15 -11.18 -15.68
N THR A 128 -6.80 -10.46 -16.76
CA THR A 128 -7.75 -10.13 -17.84
C THR A 128 -7.47 -10.83 -19.16
N GLY A 129 -6.24 -11.30 -19.37
CA GLY A 129 -5.76 -11.81 -20.65
C GLY A 129 -5.55 -10.73 -21.73
N LEU A 130 -5.69 -9.45 -21.39
CA LEU A 130 -5.40 -8.36 -22.32
C LEU A 130 -3.88 -8.26 -22.55
N PRO A 131 -3.40 -8.02 -23.78
CA PRO A 131 -1.97 -7.85 -24.02
C PRO A 131 -1.48 -6.53 -23.43
N ALA A 132 -0.23 -6.50 -22.94
CA ALA A 132 0.38 -5.31 -22.37
C ALA A 132 0.37 -4.09 -23.32
N THR A 133 0.37 -4.32 -24.64
CA THR A 133 0.25 -3.29 -25.68
C THR A 133 -1.09 -2.54 -25.69
N THR A 134 -2.09 -3.03 -24.94
CA THR A 134 -3.39 -2.35 -24.76
C THR A 134 -3.25 -1.09 -23.93
N PHE A 135 -2.24 -1.05 -23.06
CA PHE A 135 -2.07 -0.01 -22.06
C PHE A 135 -0.98 0.99 -22.45
N PRO A 136 -1.06 2.24 -21.98
CA PRO A 136 -0.04 3.24 -22.26
C PRO A 136 1.28 2.89 -21.56
N ILE A 137 2.39 3.36 -22.12
CA ILE A 137 3.75 3.12 -21.60
C ILE A 137 3.94 3.75 -20.20
N ASN A 138 3.30 4.89 -19.95
CA ASN A 138 3.33 5.58 -18.66
C ASN A 138 1.95 5.51 -18.00
N CYS A 139 1.93 5.54 -16.66
CA CYS A 139 0.69 5.59 -15.89
C CYS A 139 -0.20 6.75 -16.38
N PRO A 140 -1.45 6.48 -16.82
CA PRO A 140 -2.33 7.52 -17.34
C PRO A 140 -3.01 8.35 -16.24
N TYR A 141 -2.84 7.96 -14.97
CA TYR A 141 -3.50 8.57 -13.83
C TYR A 141 -2.57 9.50 -13.06
N THR A 142 -3.09 10.65 -12.66
CA THR A 142 -2.37 11.55 -11.73
C THR A 142 -2.58 11.13 -10.28
N ALA A 143 -1.72 11.62 -9.39
CA ALA A 143 -1.86 11.38 -7.95
C ALA A 143 -3.22 11.85 -7.42
N GLU A 144 -3.72 12.97 -7.92
CA GLU A 144 -5.03 13.53 -7.56
C GLU A 144 -6.15 12.58 -7.99
N GLN A 145 -6.09 12.02 -9.20
CA GLN A 145 -7.07 11.07 -9.71
C GLN A 145 -7.06 9.74 -8.94
N LEU A 146 -5.88 9.28 -8.53
CA LEU A 146 -5.77 8.08 -7.69
C LEU A 146 -6.45 8.30 -6.34
N LEU A 147 -6.31 9.47 -5.73
CA LEU A 147 -6.89 9.78 -4.42
C LEU A 147 -8.34 10.30 -4.46
N ASP A 148 -8.83 10.72 -5.63
CA ASP A 148 -10.20 11.20 -5.81
C ASP A 148 -11.21 10.05 -5.74
N LYS A 149 -12.08 10.08 -4.72
CA LYS A 149 -13.13 9.08 -4.49
C LYS A 149 -14.16 8.99 -5.61
N THR A 150 -14.31 10.05 -6.40
CA THR A 150 -15.31 10.18 -7.46
C THR A 150 -14.75 9.91 -8.85
N TYR A 151 -13.43 9.85 -9.01
CA TYR A 151 -12.79 9.60 -10.29
C TYR A 151 -12.91 8.14 -10.71
N TYR A 152 -13.43 7.92 -11.92
CA TYR A 152 -13.36 6.66 -12.66
C TYR A 152 -13.00 7.00 -14.11
N PRO A 153 -12.01 6.32 -14.71
CA PRO A 153 -11.65 6.55 -16.10
C PRO A 153 -12.78 6.09 -17.03
N ASN A 154 -12.92 6.80 -18.16
CA ASN A 154 -13.80 6.45 -19.26
C ASN A 154 -13.05 5.65 -20.32
#